data_AF-A0A917LUX7-F1
#
_entry.id   AF-A0A917LUX7-F1
#
_cell.length_a   1.000
_cell.length_b   1.000
_cell.length_c   1.000
_cell.angle_alpha   90.00
_cell.angle_beta   90.00
_cell.angle_gamma   90.00
#
_symmetry.space_group_name_H-M   'P 1'
#
loop_
_entity.id
_entity.type
_entity.pdbx_description
1 polymer ?
#
loop_
_entity_poly.entity_id
_entity_poly.type
_entity_poly.pdbx_seq_one_letter_code
_entity_poly.pdbx_strand_id
1 'polypeptide(L)'
;MKAVTSLSVLIASAAISSAVMAEPVPSYDENSGELFIPMVDAAGMPGHFQDIGLEPAGDNQWKLTNIKEGVLLDVIESVEVVQTSNTPAQVLLRVEGTFPTGCGGFGYVREKLAENHYEVRAYYLNDTWLESPEVVLCTQATRPFTKYLPLSVYGQPAGEYTYTLNEEFSGTFTLESDNVMADSAPAQ
;
A
#
# COMPACT_ATOMS: atom_id res chain seq x y z
N MET A 1 64.71 12.59 3.88
CA MET A 1 63.53 13.47 3.98
C MET A 1 62.76 13.28 2.67
N LYS A 2 61.67 12.49 2.69
CA LYS A 2 60.24 12.90 2.68
C LYS A 2 59.89 13.69 1.40
N ALA A 3 58.85 13.37 0.64
CA ALA A 3 57.52 12.94 1.08
C ALA A 3 56.83 12.03 0.05
N VAL A 4 56.04 11.09 0.57
CA VAL A 4 55.06 10.28 -0.18
C VAL A 4 53.74 11.04 -0.13
N THR A 5 53.20 11.40 -1.29
CA THR A 5 51.88 12.01 -1.45
C THR A 5 50.81 10.92 -1.48
N SER A 6 50.01 10.85 -0.41
CA SER A 6 48.88 9.92 -0.28
C SER A 6 47.63 10.56 -0.89
N LEU A 7 47.08 9.93 -1.93
CA LEU A 7 45.83 10.35 -2.59
C LEU A 7 44.66 9.70 -1.85
N SER A 8 43.95 10.47 -1.03
CA SER A 8 42.76 9.99 -0.31
C SER A 8 41.53 10.12 -1.22
N VAL A 9 40.97 8.99 -1.63
CA VAL A 9 39.69 8.92 -2.34
C VAL A 9 38.57 8.92 -1.30
N LEU A 10 37.77 9.98 -1.26
CA LEU A 10 36.54 10.05 -0.48
C LEU A 10 35.44 9.31 -1.24
N ILE A 11 35.07 8.12 -0.76
CA ILE A 11 33.88 7.40 -1.22
C ILE A 11 32.69 7.99 -0.48
N ALA A 12 31.88 8.79 -1.16
CA ALA A 12 30.62 9.28 -0.63
C ALA A 12 29.61 8.13 -0.66
N SER A 13 29.38 7.50 0.49
CA SER A 13 28.33 6.52 0.70
C SER A 13 26.98 7.21 0.60
N ALA A 14 26.32 7.14 -0.55
CA ALA A 14 24.92 7.53 -0.69
C ALA A 14 24.08 6.50 0.09
N ALA A 15 23.58 6.89 1.26
CA ALA A 15 22.57 6.12 1.97
C ALA A 15 21.31 6.13 1.11
N ILE A 16 20.97 4.97 0.54
CA ILE A 16 19.70 4.76 -0.14
C ILE A 16 18.66 4.68 0.97
N SER A 17 18.01 5.81 1.28
CA SER A 17 16.79 5.82 2.08
C SER A 17 15.72 5.13 1.25
N SER A 18 15.48 3.85 1.52
CA SER A 18 14.24 3.20 1.13
C SER A 18 13.11 3.96 1.83
N ALA A 19 12.38 4.78 1.08
CA ALA A 19 11.09 5.27 1.52
C ALA A 19 10.18 4.04 1.64
N VAL A 20 10.10 3.49 2.85
CA VAL A 20 8.98 2.64 3.24
C VAL A 20 7.75 3.50 3.01
N MET A 21 6.86 3.06 2.11
CA MET A 21 5.55 3.68 1.95
C MET A 21 4.86 3.51 3.31
N ALA A 22 4.90 4.56 4.13
CA ALA A 22 4.21 4.54 5.42
C ALA A 22 2.74 4.23 5.14
N GLU A 23 2.17 3.31 5.91
CA GLU A 23 0.74 3.06 5.82
C GLU A 23 0.00 4.38 6.03
N PRO A 24 -1.06 4.64 5.25
CA PRO A 24 -1.80 5.87 5.41
C PRO A 24 -2.49 5.85 6.77
N VAL A 25 -2.08 6.74 7.67
CA VAL A 25 -2.61 6.83 9.05
C VAL A 25 -3.56 8.02 9.19
N PRO A 26 -4.64 7.90 9.96
CA PRO A 26 -5.44 9.05 10.37
C PRO A 26 -4.58 10.10 11.09
N SER A 27 -4.88 11.38 10.84
CA SER A 27 -4.17 12.51 11.44
C SER A 27 -5.13 13.62 11.84
N TYR A 28 -4.73 14.40 12.84
CA TYR A 28 -5.49 15.55 13.33
C TYR A 28 -4.58 16.78 13.35
N ASP A 29 -4.98 17.86 12.68
CA ASP A 29 -4.28 19.13 12.73
C ASP A 29 -4.87 20.00 13.86
N GLU A 30 -4.08 20.26 14.89
CA GLU A 30 -4.51 21.05 16.05
C GLU A 30 -4.80 22.53 15.71
N ASN A 31 -4.27 23.06 14.61
CA ASN A 31 -4.44 24.45 14.22
C ASN A 31 -5.74 24.68 13.44
N SER A 32 -6.02 23.82 12.45
CA SER A 32 -7.27 23.88 11.68
C SER A 32 -8.43 23.17 12.39
N GLY A 33 -8.11 22.24 13.29
CA GLY A 33 -9.08 21.33 13.89
C GLY A 33 -9.53 20.22 12.95
N GLU A 34 -8.87 20.07 11.79
CA GLU A 34 -9.24 19.10 10.76
C GLU A 34 -8.76 17.68 11.13
N LEU A 35 -9.68 16.72 11.08
CA LEU A 35 -9.42 15.30 11.14
C LEU A 35 -9.36 14.75 9.72
N PHE A 36 -8.21 14.22 9.34
CA PHE A 36 -8.00 13.51 8.09
C PHE A 36 -8.05 11.99 8.32
N ILE A 37 -8.88 11.29 7.56
CA ILE A 37 -8.97 9.83 7.54
C ILE A 37 -8.64 9.36 6.11
N PRO A 38 -7.54 8.64 5.89
CA PRO A 38 -7.10 8.32 4.54
C PRO A 38 -8.06 7.42 3.76
N MET A 39 -8.69 6.47 4.45
CA MET A 39 -9.65 5.55 3.85
C MET A 39 -10.60 4.96 4.88
N VAL A 40 -11.81 4.62 4.45
CA VAL A 40 -12.80 3.90 5.26
C VAL A 40 -13.40 2.73 4.47
N ASP A 41 -13.71 1.65 5.18
CA ASP A 41 -14.42 0.51 4.61
C ASP A 41 -15.93 0.79 4.55
N ALA A 42 -16.52 0.57 3.38
CA ALA A 42 -17.97 0.48 3.21
C ALA A 42 -18.39 -0.98 2.98
N ALA A 43 -19.67 -1.28 3.20
CA ALA A 43 -20.19 -2.64 3.03
C ALA A 43 -19.96 -3.12 1.58
N GLY A 44 -19.16 -4.19 1.43
CA GLY A 44 -18.77 -4.75 0.13
C GLY A 44 -17.80 -3.90 -0.69
N MET A 45 -17.30 -2.79 -0.16
CA MET A 45 -16.42 -1.84 -0.86
C MET A 45 -15.30 -1.37 0.09
N PRO A 46 -14.35 -2.27 0.40
CA PRO A 46 -13.31 -1.97 1.40
C PRO A 46 -12.34 -0.92 0.87
N GLY A 47 -12.14 0.16 1.62
CA GLY A 47 -11.25 1.26 1.23
C GLY A 47 -11.76 2.15 0.09
N HIS A 48 -13.02 2.04 -0.32
CA HIS A 48 -13.55 2.78 -1.46
C HIS A 48 -13.67 4.28 -1.20
N PHE A 49 -14.05 4.70 0.00
CA PHE A 49 -14.05 6.12 0.34
C PHE A 49 -12.68 6.50 0.91
N GLN A 50 -12.09 7.56 0.37
CA GLN A 50 -10.71 7.96 0.59
C GLN A 50 -10.59 9.48 0.84
N ASP A 51 -9.46 9.88 1.42
CA ASP A 51 -9.08 11.27 1.70
C ASP A 51 -10.18 12.08 2.42
N ILE A 52 -10.74 11.48 3.47
CA ILE A 52 -11.87 12.06 4.21
C ILE A 52 -11.36 13.20 5.09
N GLY A 53 -11.92 14.38 4.90
CA GLY A 53 -11.71 15.55 5.75
C GLY A 53 -12.94 15.80 6.63
N LEU A 54 -12.72 16.01 7.93
CA LEU A 54 -13.76 16.29 8.91
C LEU A 54 -13.35 17.49 9.77
N GLU A 55 -14.28 18.44 9.94
CA GLU A 55 -14.11 19.59 10.84
C GLU A 55 -15.17 19.59 11.94
N PRO A 56 -14.86 20.02 13.16
CA PRO A 56 -15.86 20.26 14.21
C PRO A 56 -16.89 21.29 13.76
N ALA A 57 -18.18 20.98 13.90
CA ALA A 57 -19.29 21.83 13.47
C ALA A 57 -20.21 22.29 14.62
N GLY A 58 -19.83 22.01 15.86
CA GLY A 58 -20.62 22.28 17.07
C GLY A 58 -20.59 21.09 18.03
N ASP A 59 -21.50 21.09 19.01
CA ASP A 59 -21.55 20.07 20.06
C ASP A 59 -21.75 18.66 19.47
N ASN A 60 -20.70 17.84 19.54
CA ASN A 60 -20.66 16.46 19.03
C ASN A 60 -21.02 16.32 17.54
N GLN A 61 -20.80 17.37 16.74
CA GLN A 61 -21.06 17.35 15.30
C GLN A 61 -19.76 17.53 14.52
N TRP A 62 -19.62 16.72 13.47
CA TRP A 62 -18.57 16.84 12.48
C TRP A 62 -19.19 17.19 11.14
N LYS A 63 -18.56 18.12 10.43
CA LYS A 63 -18.87 18.45 9.05
C LYS A 63 -17.87 17.73 8.15
N LEU A 64 -18.38 17.00 7.18
CA LEU A 64 -17.60 16.45 6.09
C LEU A 64 -17.13 17.60 5.19
N THR A 65 -15.82 17.81 5.12
CA THR A 65 -15.20 18.84 4.27
C THR A 65 -14.71 18.27 2.97
N ASN A 66 -14.26 17.01 2.98
CA ASN A 66 -13.75 16.32 1.81
C ASN A 66 -14.08 14.83 1.86
N ILE A 67 -14.31 14.23 0.71
CA ILE A 67 -14.39 12.78 0.52
C ILE A 67 -14.12 12.49 -0.96
N LYS A 68 -13.35 11.44 -1.23
CA LYS A 68 -13.08 10.95 -2.58
C LYS A 68 -13.56 9.52 -2.72
N GLU A 69 -14.04 9.18 -3.90
CA GLU A 69 -14.37 7.81 -4.28
C GLU A 69 -13.17 7.22 -5.03
N GLY A 70 -12.54 6.23 -4.43
CA GLY A 70 -11.37 5.56 -4.99
C GLY A 70 -11.73 4.76 -6.24
N VAL A 71 -10.92 4.94 -7.28
CA VAL A 71 -11.01 4.19 -8.54
C VAL A 71 -10.03 3.02 -8.50
N LEU A 72 -10.50 1.79 -8.72
CA LEU A 72 -9.64 0.60 -8.74
C LEU A 72 -8.66 0.67 -9.92
N LEU A 73 -7.43 0.18 -9.70
CA LEU A 73 -6.45 0.01 -10.76
C LEU A 73 -6.89 -1.11 -11.71
N ASP A 74 -7.10 -0.74 -12.97
CA ASP A 74 -7.43 -1.62 -14.10
C ASP A 74 -6.25 -1.79 -15.08
N VAL A 75 -5.11 -1.18 -14.78
CA VAL A 75 -3.87 -1.23 -15.58
C VAL A 75 -2.86 -2.27 -15.08
N ILE A 76 -3.30 -3.16 -14.19
CA ILE A 76 -2.49 -4.27 -13.69
C ILE A 76 -2.39 -5.32 -14.78
N GLU A 77 -1.18 -5.83 -15.02
CA GLU A 77 -0.90 -6.83 -16.05
C GLU A 77 -0.60 -8.20 -15.42
N SER A 78 0.03 -8.23 -14.25
CA SER A 78 0.35 -9.48 -13.56
C SER A 78 0.43 -9.32 -12.04
N VAL A 79 0.18 -10.42 -11.33
CA VAL A 79 0.34 -10.54 -9.88
C VAL A 79 1.00 -11.87 -9.55
N GLU A 80 2.11 -11.81 -8.82
CA GLU A 80 2.86 -12.99 -8.37
C GLU A 80 3.02 -12.98 -6.86
N VAL A 81 2.89 -14.14 -6.22
CA VAL A 81 3.20 -14.29 -4.80
C VAL A 81 4.71 -14.42 -4.61
N VAL A 82 5.27 -13.60 -3.74
CA VAL A 82 6.66 -13.69 -3.27
C VAL A 82 6.62 -13.99 -1.78
N GLN A 83 7.06 -15.19 -1.39
CA GLN A 83 7.02 -15.65 -0.01
C GLN A 83 8.43 -16.03 0.48
N THR A 84 8.75 -15.65 1.72
CA THR A 84 9.99 -16.06 2.38
C THR A 84 9.88 -17.46 2.98
N SER A 85 10.98 -18.21 3.03
CA SER A 85 11.01 -19.58 3.56
C SER A 85 11.21 -19.68 5.07
N ASN A 86 11.44 -18.57 5.77
CA ASN A 86 11.58 -18.49 7.23
C ASN A 86 10.23 -18.35 7.94
N THR A 87 10.18 -18.71 9.22
CA THR A 87 9.04 -18.45 10.13
C THR A 87 9.42 -17.37 11.15
N PRO A 88 8.67 -16.26 11.28
CA PRO A 88 7.50 -15.90 10.48
C PRO A 88 7.82 -15.65 9.00
N ALA A 89 6.97 -16.18 8.13
CA ALA A 89 6.98 -15.95 6.71
C ALA A 89 6.40 -14.57 6.39
N GLN A 90 7.05 -13.88 5.46
CA GLN A 90 6.52 -12.71 4.79
C GLN A 90 5.91 -13.17 3.47
N VAL A 91 4.70 -12.69 3.17
CA VAL A 91 4.01 -12.93 1.91
C VAL A 91 3.76 -11.57 1.27
N LEU A 92 4.25 -11.38 0.06
CA LEU A 92 4.10 -10.16 -0.72
C LEU A 92 3.40 -10.50 -2.03
N LEU A 93 2.47 -9.66 -2.48
CA LEU A 93 1.99 -9.66 -3.85
C LEU A 93 2.86 -8.72 -4.67
N ARG A 94 3.65 -9.28 -5.60
CA ARG A 94 4.37 -8.52 -6.63
C ARG A 94 3.40 -8.20 -7.76
N VAL A 95 2.96 -6.95 -7.81
CA VAL A 95 2.01 -6.43 -8.78
C VAL A 95 2.76 -5.65 -9.85
N GLU A 96 2.56 -6.00 -11.11
CA GLU A 96 3.13 -5.27 -12.25
C GLU A 96 2.02 -4.76 -13.17
N GLY A 97 2.28 -3.63 -13.82
CA GLY A 97 1.35 -3.03 -14.75
C GLY A 97 1.94 -1.80 -15.44
N THR A 98 1.15 -1.18 -16.30
CA THR A 98 1.60 -0.05 -17.11
C THR A 98 0.58 1.07 -17.15
N PHE A 99 0.93 2.23 -16.59
CA PHE A 99 0.09 3.42 -16.76
C PHE A 99 0.13 3.88 -18.22
N PRO A 100 -1.02 4.20 -18.84
CA PRO A 100 -1.07 4.60 -20.25
C PRO A 100 -0.49 6.01 -20.50
N THR A 101 -0.37 6.82 -19.44
CA THR A 101 0.14 8.19 -19.49
C THR A 101 1.09 8.46 -18.32
N GLY A 102 1.78 9.61 -18.36
CA GLY A 102 2.67 10.03 -17.28
C GLY A 102 1.97 10.42 -15.96
N CYS A 103 0.64 10.58 -15.94
CA CYS A 103 -0.09 11.06 -14.76
C CYS A 103 -0.59 9.96 -13.85
N GLY A 104 -0.92 8.78 -14.38
CA GLY A 104 -1.47 7.69 -13.56
C GLY A 104 -0.58 7.39 -12.36
N GLY A 105 -1.17 7.07 -11.21
CA GLY A 105 -0.45 6.83 -9.96
C GLY A 105 -1.02 5.66 -9.19
N PHE A 106 -0.17 4.96 -8.45
CA PHE A 106 -0.57 3.88 -7.55
C PHE A 106 -0.89 4.48 -6.18
N GLY A 107 -2.15 4.42 -5.77
CA GLY A 107 -2.69 5.04 -4.56
C GLY A 107 -2.75 4.09 -3.37
N TYR A 108 -3.82 4.22 -2.59
CA TYR A 108 -4.04 3.41 -1.41
C TYR A 108 -4.31 1.94 -1.75
N VAL A 109 -3.99 1.08 -0.79
CA VAL A 109 -4.29 -0.35 -0.85
C VAL A 109 -5.06 -0.73 0.39
N ARG A 110 -6.18 -1.44 0.21
CA ARG A 110 -6.92 -2.06 1.31
C ARG A 110 -6.77 -3.55 1.24
N GLU A 111 -6.40 -4.15 2.36
CA GLU A 111 -6.46 -5.59 2.57
C GLU A 111 -7.56 -5.89 3.60
N LYS A 112 -8.32 -6.96 3.34
CA LYS A 112 -9.17 -7.59 4.34
C LYS A 112 -8.99 -9.10 4.30
N LEU A 113 -8.81 -9.68 5.47
CA LEU A 113 -8.87 -11.13 5.65
C LEU A 113 -10.29 -11.53 6.07
N ALA A 114 -10.90 -12.44 5.33
CA ALA A 114 -12.11 -13.15 5.70
C ALA A 114 -11.83 -14.66 5.65
N GLU A 115 -11.84 -15.31 6.82
CA GLU A 115 -11.42 -16.71 6.96
C GLU A 115 -9.98 -16.90 6.43
N ASN A 116 -9.80 -17.65 5.34
CA ASN A 116 -8.51 -17.89 4.68
C ASN A 116 -8.41 -17.17 3.31
N HIS A 117 -9.21 -16.13 3.10
CA HIS A 117 -9.23 -15.34 1.87
C HIS A 117 -8.82 -13.89 2.12
N TYR A 118 -7.76 -13.45 1.45
CA TYR A 118 -7.35 -12.05 1.39
C TYR A 118 -8.05 -11.34 0.23
N GLU A 119 -8.98 -10.45 0.54
CA GLU A 119 -9.51 -9.50 -0.43
C GLU A 119 -8.61 -8.25 -0.43
N VAL A 120 -7.97 -7.98 -1.57
CA VAL A 120 -7.07 -6.84 -1.76
C VAL A 120 -7.65 -5.89 -2.80
N ARG A 121 -7.74 -4.61 -2.46
CA ARG A 121 -8.14 -3.53 -3.36
C ARG A 121 -7.00 -2.54 -3.50
N ALA A 122 -6.52 -2.33 -4.73
CA ALA A 122 -5.53 -1.33 -5.05
C ALA A 122 -6.14 -0.25 -5.94
N TYR A 123 -5.97 1.01 -5.53
CA TYR A 123 -6.61 2.16 -6.14
C TYR A 123 -5.62 3.03 -6.90
N TYR A 124 -6.13 3.82 -7.84
CA TYR A 124 -5.39 4.95 -8.38
C TYR A 124 -5.07 5.96 -7.26
N LEU A 125 -3.99 6.71 -7.44
CA LEU A 125 -3.71 7.87 -6.60
C LEU A 125 -4.80 8.93 -6.84
N ASN A 126 -5.41 9.42 -5.77
CA ASN A 126 -6.46 10.44 -5.85
C ASN A 126 -5.89 11.85 -6.06
N ASP A 127 -5.27 12.07 -7.20
CA ASP A 127 -4.76 13.37 -7.61
C ASP A 127 -5.73 14.10 -8.57
N THR A 128 -5.34 15.32 -8.92
CA THR A 128 -6.13 16.16 -9.84
C THR A 128 -6.30 15.53 -11.22
N TRP A 129 -5.39 14.65 -11.66
CA TRP A 129 -5.54 14.00 -12.96
C TRP A 129 -6.71 13.00 -12.94
N LEU A 130 -6.88 12.25 -11.85
CA LEU A 130 -7.98 11.31 -11.72
C LEU A 130 -9.34 12.04 -11.63
N GLU A 131 -9.37 13.17 -10.93
CA GLU A 131 -10.61 13.94 -10.69
C GLU A 131 -11.00 14.88 -11.83
N SER A 132 -10.01 15.43 -12.54
CA SER A 132 -10.20 16.46 -13.57
C SER A 132 -9.15 16.27 -14.67
N PRO A 133 -9.20 15.16 -15.42
CA PRO A 133 -8.18 14.83 -16.41
C PRO A 133 -8.04 15.89 -17.51
N GLU A 134 -9.08 16.67 -17.79
CA GLU A 134 -9.10 17.74 -18.79
C GLU A 134 -8.24 18.96 -18.43
N VAL A 135 -7.93 19.17 -17.14
CA VAL A 135 -7.12 20.32 -16.69
C VAL A 135 -5.66 19.94 -16.44
N VAL A 136 -5.31 18.66 -16.54
CA VAL A 136 -3.96 18.15 -16.31
C VAL A 136 -3.30 17.76 -17.63
N LEU A 137 -2.14 18.35 -17.92
CA LEU A 137 -1.34 17.98 -19.08
C LEU A 137 -0.45 16.77 -18.75
N CYS A 138 -0.83 15.61 -19.26
CA CYS A 138 -0.05 14.38 -19.11
C CYS A 138 0.91 14.17 -20.27
N THR A 139 2.05 13.54 -20.00
CA THR A 139 2.90 13.03 -21.07
C THR A 139 2.20 11.84 -21.74
N GLN A 140 2.31 11.76 -23.07
CA GLN A 140 1.80 10.63 -23.87
C GLN A 140 2.78 9.44 -23.86
N ALA A 141 3.44 9.21 -22.72
CA ALA A 141 4.39 8.13 -22.52
C ALA A 141 3.80 7.13 -21.54
N THR A 142 3.81 5.85 -21.92
CA THR A 142 3.44 4.76 -21.02
C THR A 142 4.51 4.64 -19.93
N ARG A 143 4.08 4.28 -18.72
CA ARG A 143 4.97 4.16 -17.56
C ARG A 143 4.73 2.85 -16.81
N PRO A 144 5.64 1.87 -16.92
CA PRO A 144 5.52 0.63 -16.17
C PRO A 144 5.71 0.88 -14.67
N PHE A 145 5.10 0.03 -13.85
CA PHE A 145 5.32 0.01 -12.41
C PHE A 145 5.43 -1.42 -11.89
N THR A 146 6.17 -1.57 -10.80
CA THR A 146 6.19 -2.77 -9.96
C THR A 146 5.94 -2.34 -8.52
N LYS A 147 5.01 -3.00 -7.83
CA LYS A 147 4.70 -2.78 -6.42
C LYS A 147 4.70 -4.09 -5.67
N TYR A 148 5.20 -4.07 -4.43
CA TYR A 148 5.14 -5.19 -3.51
C TYR A 148 4.14 -4.84 -2.42
N LEU A 149 3.01 -5.55 -2.40
CA LEU A 149 1.95 -5.37 -1.41
C LEU A 149 2.12 -6.43 -0.32
N PRO A 150 2.54 -6.07 0.89
CA PRO A 150 2.64 -7.05 1.97
C PRO A 150 1.25 -7.52 2.40
N LEU A 151 1.07 -8.82 2.56
CA LEU A 151 -0.11 -9.39 3.18
C LEU A 151 0.08 -9.52 4.70
N SER A 152 -0.96 -9.21 5.48
CA SER A 152 -0.92 -9.26 6.96
C SER A 152 -1.04 -10.69 7.49
N VAL A 153 -0.02 -11.51 7.19
CA VAL A 153 0.01 -12.96 7.48
C VAL A 153 0.57 -13.32 8.86
N TYR A 154 1.11 -12.38 9.63
CA TYR A 154 1.61 -12.69 10.98
C TYR A 154 0.46 -13.09 11.90
N GLY A 155 0.68 -14.13 12.72
CA GLY A 155 -0.33 -14.65 13.64
C GLY A 155 -1.36 -15.58 12.99
N GLN A 156 -1.28 -15.78 11.67
CA GLN A 156 -2.20 -16.67 10.96
C GLN A 156 -1.78 -18.14 11.14
N PRO A 157 -2.74 -19.07 11.29
CA PRO A 157 -2.44 -20.50 11.44
C PRO A 157 -1.83 -21.08 10.16
N ALA A 158 -1.15 -22.22 10.30
CA ALA A 158 -0.70 -23.02 9.17
C ALA A 158 -1.88 -23.38 8.25
N GLY A 159 -1.67 -23.32 6.93
CA GLY A 159 -2.72 -23.65 5.98
C GLY A 159 -2.57 -23.00 4.62
N GLU A 160 -3.48 -23.36 3.72
CA GLU A 160 -3.62 -22.74 2.41
C GLU A 160 -4.50 -21.49 2.52
N TYR A 161 -4.01 -20.40 1.93
CA TYR A 161 -4.69 -19.13 1.82
C TYR A 161 -4.87 -18.79 0.35
N THR A 162 -5.93 -18.04 0.08
CA THR A 162 -6.24 -17.51 -1.25
C THR A 162 -6.21 -16.00 -1.20
N TYR A 163 -5.96 -15.35 -2.33
CA TYR A 163 -6.14 -13.91 -2.46
C TYR A 163 -6.91 -13.55 -3.73
N THR A 164 -7.59 -12.42 -3.69
CA THR A 164 -8.04 -11.69 -4.88
C THR A 164 -7.50 -10.27 -4.84
N LEU A 165 -7.02 -9.76 -5.97
CA LEU A 165 -6.66 -8.37 -6.17
C LEU A 165 -7.57 -7.77 -7.23
N ASN A 166 -8.32 -6.74 -6.84
CA ASN A 166 -9.27 -6.02 -7.70
C ASN A 166 -10.25 -6.96 -8.44
N GLU A 167 -10.66 -8.07 -7.80
CA GLU A 167 -11.58 -9.10 -8.34
C GLU A 167 -11.09 -9.88 -9.57
N GLU A 168 -10.09 -9.37 -10.27
CA GLU A 168 -9.57 -9.93 -11.52
C GLU A 168 -8.44 -10.93 -11.30
N PHE A 169 -7.47 -10.58 -10.45
CA PHE A 169 -6.29 -11.40 -10.21
C PHE A 169 -6.51 -12.24 -8.96
N SER A 170 -6.24 -13.55 -9.05
CA SER A 170 -6.35 -14.45 -7.89
C SER A 170 -5.22 -15.46 -7.87
N GLY A 171 -4.94 -15.99 -6.69
CA GLY A 171 -3.91 -17.01 -6.50
C GLY A 171 -3.97 -17.58 -5.09
N THR A 172 -3.00 -18.45 -4.79
CA THR A 172 -2.89 -19.13 -3.51
C THR A 172 -1.47 -19.08 -2.96
N PHE A 173 -1.35 -19.24 -1.65
CA PHE A 173 -0.08 -19.44 -0.95
C PHE A 173 -0.30 -20.30 0.30
N THR A 174 0.78 -20.90 0.81
CA THR A 174 0.69 -21.82 1.95
C THR A 174 1.62 -21.35 3.06
N LEU A 175 1.08 -21.27 4.28
CA LEU A 175 1.87 -21.14 5.49
C LEU A 175 2.17 -22.54 6.03
N GLU A 176 3.43 -22.96 5.94
CA GLU A 176 3.89 -24.31 6.33
C GLU A 176 3.80 -24.57 7.85
N SER A 177 3.70 -23.51 8.64
CA SER A 177 3.57 -23.55 10.10
C SER A 177 2.80 -22.31 10.55
N ASP A 178 2.29 -22.33 11.79
CA ASP A 178 1.67 -21.16 12.40
C ASP A 178 2.64 -19.98 12.33
N ASN A 179 2.17 -18.86 11.77
CA ASN A 179 3.05 -17.79 11.33
C ASN A 179 3.38 -16.80 12.46
N VAL A 180 3.95 -17.34 13.52
CA VAL A 180 4.31 -16.65 14.77
C VAL A 180 5.79 -16.86 15.09
N MET A 181 6.33 -16.06 16.01
CA MET A 181 7.69 -16.32 16.53
C MET A 181 7.68 -17.63 17.33
N ALA A 182 8.72 -18.45 17.18
CA ALA A 182 8.82 -19.77 17.84
C ALA A 182 8.60 -19.73 19.37
N ASP A 183 8.99 -18.63 20.03
CA ASP A 183 8.85 -18.45 21.48
C ASP A 183 7.47 -17.93 21.92
N SER A 184 6.55 -17.71 20.97
CA SER A 184 5.19 -17.19 21.20
C SER A 184 4.08 -18.19 20.90
N ALA A 185 4.42 -19.41 20.47
CA ALA A 185 3.45 -20.49 20.35
C ALA A 185 2.97 -20.92 21.75
N PRO A 186 1.65 -21.02 22.00
CA PRO A 186 1.17 -21.54 23.27
C PRO A 186 1.69 -22.97 23.47
N ALA A 187 2.28 -23.23 24.64
CA ALA A 187 2.70 -24.58 25.02
C ALA A 187 1.50 -25.53 24.93
N GLN A 188 1.67 -26.62 24.17
CA GLN A 188 0.71 -27.72 24.11
C GLN A 188 0.52 -28.40 25.46
#